data_AF-A0A1Q3L1L8-F1
#
_entry.id   AF-A0A1Q3L1L8-F1
#
_cell.length_a   1.000
_cell.length_b   1.000
_cell.length_c   1.000
_cell.angle_alpha   90.00
_cell.angle_beta   90.00
_cell.angle_gamma   90.00
#
_symmetry.space_group_name_H-M   'P 1'
#
loop_
_entity.id
_entity.type
_entity.pdbx_description
1 polymer ?
#
loop_
_entity_poly.entity_id
_entity_poly.type
_entity_poly.pdbx_seq_one_letter_code
_entity_poly.pdbx_strand_id
1 'polypeptide(L)'
;MATTLPRIQVTQTPELAAGLELAAKEWPGASRSELVARLAEAGTETLAAKRAARRAERRKVLDETRGMFADVYPPDYLEELRKDWPE
;
A
#
# COMPACT_ATOMS: atom_id res chain seq x y z
N MET A 1 7.05 -35.65 1.68
CA MET A 1 6.88 -34.80 0.48
C MET A 1 7.37 -33.41 0.82
N ALA A 2 8.37 -32.89 0.10
CA ALA A 2 8.76 -31.48 0.23
C ALA A 2 7.79 -30.63 -0.61
N THR A 3 7.18 -29.60 -0.01
CA THR A 3 6.41 -28.60 -0.75
C THR A 3 7.38 -27.67 -1.49
N THR A 4 7.01 -27.19 -2.68
CA THR A 4 7.85 -26.26 -3.48
C THR A 4 8.12 -24.94 -2.75
N LEU A 5 7.18 -24.49 -1.92
CA LEU A 5 7.29 -23.27 -1.14
C LEU A 5 7.43 -23.56 0.36
N PRO A 6 8.08 -22.66 1.13
CA PRO A 6 8.20 -22.78 2.58
C PRO A 6 6.83 -22.86 3.25
N ARG A 7 6.71 -23.72 4.27
CA ARG A 7 5.48 -23.82 5.07
C ARG A 7 5.42 -22.68 6.07
N ILE A 8 4.30 -21.96 6.10
CA ILE A 8 4.01 -20.96 7.11
C ILE A 8 3.17 -21.60 8.22
N GLN A 9 3.65 -21.55 9.47
CA GLN A 9 2.83 -21.93 10.63
C GLN A 9 2.05 -20.71 11.09
N VAL A 10 0.74 -20.85 11.22
CA VAL A 10 -0.13 -19.80 11.76
C VAL A 10 -0.86 -20.36 12.97
N THR A 11 -0.67 -19.72 14.13
CA THR A 11 -1.44 -20.02 15.33
C THR A 11 -2.76 -19.25 15.28
N GLN A 12 -3.86 -19.93 15.55
CA GLN A 12 -5.16 -19.28 15.58
C GLN A 12 -5.24 -18.31 16.77
N THR A 13 -5.53 -17.04 16.47
CA THR A 13 -5.92 -16.02 17.45
C THR A 13 -7.44 -15.87 17.46
N PRO A 14 -8.03 -15.22 18.49
CA PRO A 14 -9.47 -14.92 18.50
C PRO A 14 -9.94 -14.14 17.26
N GLU A 15 -9.15 -13.19 16.77
CA GLU A 15 -9.45 -12.39 15.58
C GLU A 15 -9.41 -13.24 14.32
N LEU A 16 -8.41 -14.14 14.21
CA LEU A 16 -8.34 -15.08 13.10
C LEU A 16 -9.52 -16.06 13.14
N ALA A 17 -9.97 -16.48 14.33
CA ALA A 17 -11.16 -17.32 14.46
C ALA A 17 -12.40 -16.59 13.93
N ALA A 18 -12.66 -15.35 14.37
CA ALA A 18 -13.77 -14.56 13.87
C ALA A 18 -13.70 -14.32 12.36
N GLY A 19 -12.49 -14.03 11.83
CA GLY A 19 -12.26 -13.87 10.40
C GLY A 19 -12.54 -15.15 9.61
N LEU A 20 -12.18 -16.32 10.14
CA LEU A 20 -12.45 -17.60 9.50
C LEU A 20 -13.95 -17.94 9.48
N GLU A 21 -14.71 -17.56 10.51
CA GLU A 21 -16.18 -17.72 10.50
C GLU A 21 -16.84 -16.85 9.43
N LEU A 22 -16.33 -15.63 9.22
CA LEU A 22 -16.79 -14.79 8.12
C LEU A 22 -16.39 -15.38 6.76
N ALA A 23 -15.14 -15.81 6.64
CA ALA A 23 -14.61 -16.42 5.42
C ALA A 23 -15.38 -17.70 5.04
N ALA A 24 -15.80 -18.51 6.00
CA ALA A 24 -16.58 -19.71 5.75
C ALA A 24 -17.97 -19.42 5.17
N LYS A 25 -18.55 -18.25 5.48
CA LYS A 25 -19.81 -17.78 4.89
C LYS A 25 -19.61 -17.31 3.45
N GLU A 26 -18.51 -16.61 3.19
CA GLU A 26 -18.15 -16.12 1.85
C GLU A 26 -17.72 -17.26 0.91
N TRP A 27 -17.04 -18.26 1.47
CA TRP A 27 -16.52 -19.42 0.75
C TRP A 27 -16.98 -20.74 1.38
N PRO A 28 -18.26 -21.10 1.20
CA PRO A 28 -18.81 -22.33 1.76
C PRO A 28 -18.08 -23.58 1.23
N GLY A 29 -17.82 -24.53 2.13
CA GLY A 29 -17.20 -25.82 1.79
C GLY A 29 -15.68 -25.82 1.65
N ALA A 30 -15.02 -24.65 1.76
CA ALA A 30 -13.56 -24.58 1.80
C ALA A 30 -13.01 -25.10 3.13
N SER A 31 -11.87 -25.77 3.08
CA SER A 31 -11.12 -26.19 4.26
C SER A 31 -10.56 -24.99 5.02
N ARG A 32 -10.28 -25.14 6.31
CA ARG A 32 -9.71 -24.06 7.14
C ARG A 32 -8.40 -23.52 6.58
N SER A 33 -7.54 -24.38 6.03
CA SER A 33 -6.30 -23.96 5.38
C SER A 33 -6.53 -23.11 4.13
N GLU A 34 -7.54 -23.47 3.31
CA GLU A 34 -7.91 -22.68 2.14
C GLU A 34 -8.50 -21.33 2.53
N LEU A 35 -9.31 -21.29 3.60
CA LEU A 35 -9.84 -20.03 4.13
C LEU A 35 -8.72 -19.09 4.62
N VAL A 36 -7.70 -19.62 5.31
CA VAL A 36 -6.52 -18.82 5.71
C VAL A 36 -5.79 -18.26 4.49
N ALA A 37 -5.61 -19.07 3.44
CA ALA A 37 -4.96 -18.63 2.20
C ALA A 37 -5.77 -17.53 1.52
N ARG A 38 -7.09 -17.72 1.34
CA ARG A 38 -7.98 -16.72 0.73
C ARG A 38 -8.05 -15.42 1.51
N LEU A 39 -8.09 -15.49 2.84
CA LEU A 39 -8.03 -14.30 3.69
C LEU A 39 -6.70 -13.55 3.50
N ALA A 40 -5.59 -14.26 3.40
CA ALA A 40 -4.29 -13.64 3.14
C ALA A 40 -4.26 -12.95 1.78
N GLU A 41 -4.77 -13.60 0.73
CA GLU A 41 -4.90 -13.04 -0.63
C GLU A 41 -5.76 -11.78 -0.65
N ALA A 42 -6.98 -11.82 -0.09
CA ALA A 42 -7.86 -10.66 0.03
C ALA A 42 -7.22 -9.51 0.84
N GLY A 43 -6.44 -9.85 1.86
CA GLY A 43 -5.62 -8.90 2.61
C GLY A 43 -4.56 -8.22 1.75
N THR A 44 -3.91 -8.94 0.82
CA THR A 44 -2.91 -8.35 -0.08
C THR A 44 -3.52 -7.32 -1.03
N GLU A 45 -4.71 -7.60 -1.59
CA GLU A 45 -5.44 -6.69 -2.47
C GLU A 45 -5.80 -5.40 -1.71
N THR A 46 -6.31 -5.54 -0.49
CA THR A 46 -6.65 -4.42 0.38
C THR A 46 -5.42 -3.56 0.69
N LEU A 47 -4.27 -4.17 0.98
CA LEU A 47 -3.02 -3.46 1.22
C LEU A 47 -2.50 -2.74 -0.03
N ALA A 48 -2.62 -3.37 -1.20
CA ALA A 48 -2.26 -2.76 -2.48
C ALA A 48 -3.12 -1.53 -2.78
N ALA A 49 -4.44 -1.63 -2.59
CA ALA A 49 -5.38 -0.53 -2.75
C ALA A 49 -5.09 0.63 -1.78
N LYS A 50 -4.85 0.36 -0.49
CA LYS A 50 -4.46 1.38 0.49
C LYS A 50 -3.18 2.11 0.09
N ARG A 51 -2.18 1.38 -0.41
CA ARG A 51 -0.92 1.98 -0.89
C ARG A 51 -1.15 2.84 -2.14
N ALA A 52 -1.97 2.38 -3.08
CA ALA A 52 -2.32 3.15 -4.27
C ALA A 52 -3.04 4.45 -3.91
N ALA A 53 -4.04 4.39 -3.03
CA ALA A 53 -4.76 5.56 -2.54
C ALA A 53 -3.83 6.57 -1.86
N ARG A 54 -2.94 6.11 -0.98
CA ARG A 54 -1.94 6.99 -0.34
C ARG A 54 -1.01 7.67 -1.35
N ARG A 55 -0.60 6.97 -2.42
CA ARG A 55 0.22 7.56 -3.48
C ARG A 55 -0.57 8.59 -4.30
N ALA A 56 -1.83 8.31 -4.60
CA ALA A 56 -2.71 9.22 -5.32
C ALA A 56 -2.92 10.52 -4.53
N GLU A 57 -3.21 10.41 -3.22
CA GLU A 57 -3.38 11.57 -2.35
C GLU A 57 -2.12 12.42 -2.28
N ARG A 58 -0.95 11.78 -2.09
CA ARG A 58 0.32 12.50 -2.11
C ARG A 58 0.56 13.22 -3.44
N ARG A 59 0.23 12.58 -4.57
CA ARG A 59 0.39 13.19 -5.90
C ARG A 59 -0.54 14.39 -6.07
N LYS A 60 -1.79 14.27 -5.64
CA LYS A 60 -2.77 15.36 -5.67
C LYS A 60 -2.26 16.59 -4.91
N VAL A 61 -1.75 16.42 -3.70
CA VAL A 61 -1.17 17.53 -2.91
C VAL A 61 0.03 18.15 -3.63
N LEU A 62 0.91 17.35 -4.24
CA LEU A 62 2.04 17.86 -5.00
C LEU A 62 1.58 18.64 -6.24
N ASP A 63 0.56 18.18 -6.95
CA ASP A 63 0.02 18.85 -8.13
C ASP A 63 -0.71 20.16 -7.75
N GLU A 64 -1.43 20.19 -6.62
CA GLU A 64 -2.08 21.40 -6.10
C GLU A 64 -1.09 22.46 -5.63
N THR A 65 0.02 22.03 -5.01
CA THR A 65 1.08 22.93 -4.54
C THR A 65 2.07 23.30 -5.65
N ARG A 66 2.04 22.59 -6.79
CA ARG A 66 2.94 22.84 -7.92
C ARG A 66 2.64 24.20 -8.53
N GLY A 67 3.66 25.06 -8.53
CA GLY A 67 3.53 26.39 -9.12
C GLY A 67 2.79 27.39 -8.23
N MET A 68 2.43 27.02 -6.99
CA MET A 68 1.86 27.96 -6.01
C MET A 68 2.76 29.19 -5.76
N PHE A 69 4.07 29.05 -6.00
CA PHE A 69 5.05 30.13 -5.89
C PHE A 69 5.66 30.52 -7.25
N ALA A 70 5.07 30.09 -8.37
CA ALA A 70 5.61 30.40 -9.70
C ALA A 70 5.68 31.92 -9.97
N ASP A 71 4.73 32.68 -9.43
CA ASP A 71 4.68 34.15 -9.58
C ASP A 71 5.53 34.89 -8.53
N VAL A 72 6.07 34.17 -7.54
CA VAL A 72 6.89 34.76 -6.46
C VAL A 72 8.35 34.88 -6.87
N TYR A 73 8.82 34.01 -7.77
CA TYR A 73 10.20 33.96 -8.21
C TYR A 73 10.34 34.46 -9.66
N PRO A 74 11.22 35.43 -9.92
CA PRO A 74 11.52 35.86 -11.29
C PRO A 74 12.04 34.70 -12.16
N PRO A 75 11.87 34.76 -13.49
CA PRO A 75 12.31 33.70 -14.41
C PRO A 75 13.79 33.30 -14.25
N ASP A 76 14.66 34.29 -13.99
CA ASP A 76 16.11 34.09 -13.91
C ASP A 76 16.62 33.83 -12.47
N TYR A 77 15.70 33.73 -11.49
CA TYR A 77 16.04 33.62 -10.07
C TYR A 77 16.96 32.44 -9.75
N LEU A 78 16.73 31.29 -10.37
CA LEU A 78 17.56 30.09 -10.15
C LEU A 78 18.95 30.22 -10.77
N GLU A 79 19.08 30.93 -11.90
CA GLU A 79 20.37 31.18 -12.55
C GLU A 79 21.20 32.18 -11.73
N GLU A 80 20.57 33.22 -11.20
CA GLU A 80 21.24 34.16 -10.29
C GLU A 80 21.67 33.46 -8.98
N LEU A 81 20.80 32.65 -8.36
CA LEU A 81 21.13 31.96 -7.11
C LEU A 81 22.30 30.98 -7.24
N ARG A 82 22.47 30.34 -8.40
CA ARG A 82 23.57 29.40 -8.66
C ARG A 82 24.93 30.09 -8.78
N LYS A 83 24.97 31.37 -9.18
CA LYS A 83 26.23 32.13 -9.28
C LYS A 83 26.88 32.35 -7.91
N ASP A 84 26.07 32.38 -6.85
CA ASP A 84 26.52 32.61 -5.48
C ASP A 84 27.09 31.34 -4.80
N TRP A 85 27.00 30.18 -5.45
CA TRP A 85 27.55 28.92 -4.94
C TRP A 85 28.68 28.41 -5.85
N PRO A 86 29.96 28.56 -5.46
CA PRO A 86 31.04 27.86 -6.16
C PRO A 86 30.94 26.35 -5.92
N GLU A 87 31.34 25.56 -6.93
CA GLU A 87 31.24 24.08 -7.00
C GLU A 87 31.66 23.33 -5.72
#